data_AF-A0A318IAK5-F1
#
_entry.id   AF-A0A318IAK5-F1
#
_cell.length_a   1.000
_cell.length_b   1.000
_cell.length_c   1.000
_cell.angle_alpha   90.00
_cell.angle_beta   90.00
_cell.angle_gamma   90.00
#
_symmetry.space_group_name_H-M   'P 1'
#
loop_
_entity.id
_entity.type
_entity.pdbx_description
1 polymer ?
#
loop_
_entity_poly.entity_id
_entity_poly.type
_entity_poly.pdbx_seq_one_letter_code
_entity_poly.pdbx_strand_id
1 'polypeptide(L)'
;MKTLYKMSLSMLLLLLGVCLTSCHDTEASLMNKGRDSRLIGAWLLVETPGREVLSGDKAIVFEVNGACYGFHYKGVKRVFYTENNNRLFVFVYGDDNHQSSLIRSFYYLLSADKLYLWSSEEDMLKRNYNASQTYYKPADLILNS
;
A
#
# COMPACT_ATOMS: atom_id res chain seq x y z
N MET A 1 -34.88 7.84 36.62
CA MET A 1 -34.67 6.96 35.46
C MET A 1 -34.29 7.71 34.16
N LYS A 2 -34.94 8.82 33.79
CA LYS A 2 -34.64 9.60 32.56
C LYS A 2 -33.22 10.22 32.49
N THR A 3 -32.62 10.54 33.64
CA THR A 3 -31.29 11.19 33.73
C THR A 3 -30.13 10.21 33.47
N LEU A 4 -30.24 8.96 33.95
CA LEU A 4 -29.25 7.90 33.71
C LEU A 4 -29.16 7.54 32.22
N TYR A 5 -30.29 7.52 31.52
CA TYR A 5 -30.35 7.25 30.08
C TYR A 5 -29.70 8.37 29.25
N LYS A 6 -29.88 9.64 29.65
CA LYS A 6 -29.23 10.79 28.99
C LYS A 6 -27.72 10.81 29.19
N MET A 7 -27.23 10.44 30.38
CA MET A 7 -25.78 10.34 30.64
C MET A 7 -25.14 9.19 29.86
N SER A 8 -25.82 8.03 29.78
CA SER A 8 -25.39 6.89 28.97
C SER A 8 -25.33 7.21 27.48
N LEU A 9 -26.32 7.92 26.95
CA LEU A 9 -26.37 8.32 25.54
C LEU A 9 -25.26 9.34 25.20
N SER A 10 -25.01 10.32 26.07
CA SER A 10 -23.93 11.30 25.91
C SER A 10 -22.55 10.64 25.90
N MET A 11 -22.31 9.69 26.82
CA MET A 11 -21.05 8.97 26.90
C MET A 11 -20.82 8.07 25.67
N LEU A 12 -21.87 7.42 25.17
CA LEU A 12 -21.81 6.62 23.93
C LEU A 12 -21.52 7.50 22.69
N LEU A 13 -22.15 8.67 22.58
CA LEU A 13 -21.88 9.63 21.51
C LEU A 13 -20.44 10.18 21.56
N LEU A 14 -19.90 10.43 22.75
CA LEU A 14 -18.50 10.83 22.94
C LEU A 14 -17.53 9.72 22.54
N LEU A 15 -17.79 8.47 22.93
CA LEU A 15 -16.99 7.31 22.54
C LEU A 15 -17.02 7.07 21.01
N LEU A 16 -18.20 7.18 20.39
CA LEU A 16 -18.35 7.10 18.93
C LEU A 16 -17.58 8.22 18.21
N GLY A 17 -17.63 9.45 18.74
CA GLY A 17 -16.89 10.59 18.21
C GLY A 17 -15.37 10.38 18.23
N VAL A 18 -14.82 9.89 19.34
CA VAL A 18 -13.37 9.64 19.49
C VAL A 18 -12.88 8.48 18.60
N CYS A 19 -13.69 7.43 18.42
CA CYS A 19 -13.36 6.32 17.51
C CYS A 19 -13.36 6.73 16.03
N LEU A 20 -14.27 7.63 15.63
CA LEU A 20 -14.33 8.14 14.26
C LEU A 20 -13.15 9.06 13.95
N THR A 21 -12.71 9.89 14.91
CA THR A 21 -11.57 10.80 14.70
C THR A 21 -10.26 10.03 14.56
N SER A 22 -10.01 8.97 15.35
CA SER A 22 -8.74 8.23 15.25
C SER A 22 -8.57 7.50 13.92
N CYS A 23 -9.67 7.08 13.30
CA CYS A 23 -9.66 6.46 11.98
C CYS A 23 -9.28 7.48 10.89
N HIS A 24 -9.86 8.69 10.98
CA HIS A 24 -9.58 9.79 10.06
C HIS A 24 -8.13 10.31 10.18
N ASP A 25 -7.60 10.37 11.40
CA ASP A 25 -6.22 10.78 11.67
C ASP A 25 -5.19 9.82 11.04
N THR A 26 -5.51 8.53 10.97
CA THR A 26 -4.64 7.52 10.35
C THR A 26 -4.60 7.65 8.82
N GLU A 27 -5.74 7.91 8.17
CA GLU A 27 -5.77 8.11 6.72
C GLU A 27 -5.13 9.44 6.31
N ALA A 28 -5.48 10.54 6.98
CA ALA A 28 -4.90 11.85 6.71
C ALA A 28 -3.37 11.86 6.91
N SER A 29 -2.87 11.18 7.96
CA SER A 29 -1.43 11.06 8.20
C SER A 29 -0.70 10.25 7.12
N LEU A 30 -1.31 9.18 6.60
CA LEU A 30 -0.75 8.41 5.48
C LEU A 30 -0.73 9.22 4.19
N MET A 31 -1.78 10.00 3.92
CA MET A 31 -1.88 10.81 2.70
C MET A 31 -0.84 11.93 2.65
N ASN A 32 -0.41 12.44 3.80
CA ASN A 32 0.63 13.47 3.92
C ASN A 32 2.07 12.94 3.77
N LYS A 33 2.28 11.61 3.71
CA LYS A 33 3.62 11.04 3.51
C LYS A 33 4.12 11.24 2.08
N GLY A 34 5.44 11.43 1.95
CA GLY A 34 6.12 11.59 0.67
C GLY A 34 6.01 10.36 -0.23
N ARG A 35 6.00 10.60 -1.55
CA ARG A 35 5.90 9.56 -2.59
C ARG A 35 6.90 9.84 -3.69
N ASP A 36 7.62 8.80 -4.10
CA ASP A 36 8.44 8.85 -5.31
C ASP A 36 7.52 8.84 -6.54
N SER A 37 7.42 9.99 -7.21
CA SER A 37 6.58 10.18 -8.40
C SER A 37 6.99 9.28 -9.57
N ARG A 38 8.20 8.72 -9.58
CA ARG A 38 8.66 7.80 -10.62
C ARG A 38 7.96 6.44 -10.57
N LEU A 39 7.41 6.07 -9.41
CA LEU A 39 6.61 4.85 -9.25
C LEU A 39 5.23 4.95 -9.90
N ILE A 40 4.73 6.16 -10.18
CA ILE A 40 3.39 6.36 -10.75
C ILE A 40 3.26 5.63 -12.09
N GLY A 41 2.12 4.97 -12.28
CA GLY A 41 1.77 4.19 -13.47
C GLY A 41 1.58 2.70 -13.19
N ALA A 42 1.31 1.96 -14.27
CA ALA A 42 1.15 0.52 -14.25
C ALA A 42 2.49 -0.20 -14.43
N TRP A 43 2.65 -1.30 -13.70
CA TRP A 43 3.82 -2.17 -13.73
C TRP A 43 3.37 -3.62 -13.86
N LEU A 44 3.96 -4.34 -14.80
CA LEU A 44 3.62 -5.73 -15.10
C LEU A 44 4.73 -6.66 -14.64
N LEU A 45 4.39 -7.75 -13.96
CA LEU A 45 5.34 -8.68 -13.41
C LEU A 45 6.15 -9.36 -14.53
N VAL A 46 7.46 -9.43 -14.36
CA VAL A 46 8.34 -10.28 -15.15
C VAL A 46 8.30 -11.67 -14.53
N GLU A 47 7.54 -12.59 -15.16
CA GLU A 47 7.40 -13.95 -14.65
C GLU A 47 8.77 -14.66 -14.61
N THR A 48 9.10 -15.22 -13.45
CA THR A 48 10.31 -16.05 -13.28
C THR A 48 9.89 -17.52 -13.29
N PRO A 49 10.46 -18.36 -14.18
CA PRO A 49 10.15 -19.78 -14.21
C PRO A 49 10.34 -20.45 -12.84
N GLY A 50 9.36 -21.27 -12.42
CA GLY A 50 9.43 -22.00 -11.16
C GLY A 50 9.04 -21.21 -9.90
N ARG A 51 8.67 -19.92 -10.03
CA ARG A 51 8.12 -19.13 -8.93
C ARG A 51 6.60 -19.12 -9.02
N GLU A 52 5.92 -19.53 -7.94
CA GLU A 52 4.48 -19.34 -7.84
C GLU A 52 4.16 -17.85 -7.84
N VAL A 53 3.28 -17.43 -8.74
CA VAL A 53 2.80 -16.05 -8.86
C VAL A 53 1.32 -16.03 -8.57
N LEU A 54 0.95 -15.35 -7.49
CA LEU A 54 -0.45 -15.11 -7.15
C LEU A 54 -1.02 -14.06 -8.11
N SER A 55 -2.29 -14.21 -8.51
CA SER A 55 -2.91 -13.37 -9.54
C SER A 55 -2.82 -11.86 -9.24
N GLY A 56 -2.95 -11.48 -7.96
CA GLY A 56 -2.82 -10.09 -7.52
C GLY A 56 -1.41 -9.51 -7.71
N ASP A 57 -0.37 -10.33 -7.83
CA ASP A 57 1.01 -9.86 -8.02
C ASP A 57 1.38 -9.68 -9.50
N LYS A 58 0.50 -10.07 -10.45
CA LYS A 58 0.82 -9.99 -11.90
C LYS A 58 0.93 -8.56 -12.43
N ALA A 59 0.20 -7.64 -11.82
CA ALA A 59 0.23 -6.23 -12.17
C ALA A 59 0.05 -5.39 -10.91
N ILE A 60 0.84 -4.34 -10.76
CA ILE A 60 0.68 -3.35 -9.72
C ILE A 60 0.54 -1.96 -10.35
N VAL A 61 -0.28 -1.11 -9.75
CA VAL A 61 -0.53 0.24 -10.23
C VAL A 61 -0.36 1.21 -9.08
N PHE A 62 0.34 2.30 -9.30
CA PHE A 62 0.48 3.40 -8.35
C PHE A 62 -0.14 4.66 -8.94
N GLU A 63 -1.11 5.24 -8.24
CA GLU A 63 -1.81 6.45 -8.66
C GLU A 63 -1.26 7.71 -7.99
N VAL A 64 -1.41 8.85 -8.66
CA VAL A 64 -0.96 10.17 -8.15
C VAL A 64 -1.62 10.49 -6.82
N ASN A 65 -2.90 10.12 -6.65
CA ASN A 65 -3.65 10.32 -5.41
C ASN A 65 -3.13 9.46 -4.23
N GLY A 66 -2.27 8.45 -4.48
CA GLY A 66 -1.66 7.61 -3.46
C GLY A 66 -2.32 6.25 -3.30
N ALA A 67 -3.40 5.98 -4.03
CA ALA A 67 -3.96 4.66 -4.15
C ALA A 67 -2.97 3.72 -4.87
N CYS A 68 -3.04 2.44 -4.52
CA CYS A 68 -2.36 1.41 -5.29
C CYS A 68 -3.21 0.15 -5.45
N TYR A 69 -2.94 -0.58 -6.53
CA TYR A 69 -3.67 -1.78 -6.93
C TYR A 69 -2.69 -2.92 -7.21
N GLY A 70 -3.24 -4.14 -7.29
CA GLY A 70 -2.45 -5.36 -7.27
C GLY A 70 -2.05 -5.74 -5.85
N PHE A 71 -0.96 -6.49 -5.75
CA PHE A 71 -0.57 -7.29 -4.59
C PHE A 71 -1.64 -8.33 -4.22
N HIS A 72 -1.23 -9.57 -3.97
CA HIS A 72 -2.15 -10.66 -3.59
C HIS A 72 -2.82 -10.48 -2.22
N TYR A 73 -2.50 -9.42 -1.47
CA TYR A 73 -3.06 -9.16 -0.15
C TYR A 73 -4.56 -8.92 -0.22
N LYS A 74 -5.31 -9.55 0.68
CA LYS A 74 -6.74 -9.28 0.87
C LYS A 74 -6.93 -7.92 1.56
N GLY A 75 -7.94 -7.18 1.14
CA GLY A 75 -8.28 -5.85 1.68
C GLY A 75 -9.12 -5.04 0.68
N VAL A 76 -9.83 -4.03 1.19
CA VAL A 76 -10.78 -3.23 0.38
C VAL A 76 -10.10 -2.08 -0.35
N LYS A 77 -9.05 -1.51 0.23
CA LYS A 77 -8.33 -0.34 -0.27
C LYS A 77 -6.85 -0.47 0.08
N ARG A 78 -5.99 0.10 -0.76
CA ARG A 78 -4.56 0.21 -0.47
C ARG A 78 -4.05 1.60 -0.79
N VAL A 79 -3.15 2.10 0.04
CA VAL A 79 -2.42 3.34 -0.21
C VAL A 79 -0.93 3.09 -0.05
N PHE A 80 -0.12 3.86 -0.77
CA PHE A 80 1.33 3.73 -0.71
C PHE A 80 2.03 5.04 -0.35
N TYR A 81 3.20 4.89 0.25
CA TYR A 81 4.15 5.97 0.46
C TYR A 81 5.58 5.45 0.40
N THR A 82 6.55 6.36 0.30
CA THR A 82 7.96 6.00 0.22
C THR A 82 8.81 6.78 1.19
N GLU A 83 9.89 6.18 1.66
CA GLU A 83 10.90 6.82 2.51
C GLU A 83 12.29 6.53 1.95
N ASN A 84 13.24 7.44 2.19
CA ASN A 84 14.67 7.27 1.89
C ASN A 84 15.00 6.93 0.42
N ASN A 85 14.11 7.22 -0.53
CA ASN A 85 14.25 6.93 -1.97
C ASN A 85 14.48 5.45 -2.33
N ASN A 86 14.28 4.53 -1.38
CA ASN A 86 14.50 3.10 -1.58
C ASN A 86 13.55 2.21 -0.77
N ARG A 87 12.64 2.79 0.03
CA ARG A 87 11.67 2.03 0.83
C ARG A 87 10.26 2.38 0.40
N LEU A 88 9.50 1.36 0.04
CA LEU A 88 8.08 1.43 -0.33
C LEU A 88 7.27 0.82 0.79
N PHE A 89 6.20 1.49 1.18
CA PHE A 89 5.20 0.99 2.11
C PHE A 89 3.85 0.91 1.42
N VAL A 90 3.15 -0.19 1.64
CA VAL A 90 1.78 -0.43 1.17
C VAL A 90 0.92 -0.67 2.41
N PHE A 91 0.06 0.28 2.72
CA PHE A 91 -0.95 0.14 3.76
C PHE A 91 -2.19 -0.49 3.13
N VAL A 92 -2.61 -1.63 3.66
CA VAL A 92 -3.80 -2.36 3.22
C VAL A 92 -4.87 -2.17 4.28
N TYR A 93 -5.98 -1.54 3.88
CA TYR A 93 -7.14 -1.38 4.76
C TYR A 93 -7.81 -2.73 4.97
N GLY A 94 -8.08 -3.02 6.24
CA GLY A 94 -8.94 -4.10 6.66
C GLY A 94 -10.33 -4.04 6.05
N ASP A 95 -11.08 -5.13 6.17
CA ASP A 95 -12.49 -5.19 5.79
C ASP A 95 -13.38 -5.34 7.03
N ASP A 96 -14.68 -5.10 6.84
CA ASP A 96 -15.70 -5.29 7.88
C ASP A 96 -15.83 -6.76 8.33
N ASN A 97 -15.15 -7.69 7.66
CA ASN A 97 -15.07 -9.11 8.00
C ASN A 97 -13.89 -9.43 8.94
N HIS A 98 -13.46 -8.48 9.76
CA HIS A 98 -12.44 -8.63 10.80
C HIS A 98 -10.99 -8.81 10.30
N GLN A 99 -10.69 -8.45 9.05
CA GLN A 99 -9.28 -8.32 8.67
C GLN A 99 -8.72 -7.02 9.24
N SER A 100 -7.70 -7.13 10.09
CA SER A 100 -6.98 -5.95 10.58
C SER A 100 -6.22 -5.28 9.44
N SER A 101 -6.22 -3.95 9.42
CA SER A 101 -5.34 -3.18 8.55
C SER A 101 -3.87 -3.54 8.81
N LEU A 102 -3.07 -3.57 7.75
CA LEU A 102 -1.68 -4.00 7.82
C LEU A 102 -0.79 -3.15 6.91
N ILE A 103 0.49 -3.06 7.29
CA ILE A 103 1.51 -2.44 6.47
C ILE A 103 2.42 -3.53 5.91
N ARG A 104 2.70 -3.45 4.62
CA ARG A 104 3.74 -4.22 3.93
C ARG A 104 4.82 -3.25 3.50
N SER A 105 6.07 -3.66 3.62
CA SER A 105 7.18 -2.83 3.20
C SER A 105 8.12 -3.60 2.30
N PHE A 106 8.65 -2.90 1.30
CA PHE A 106 9.63 -3.41 0.36
C PHE A 106 10.78 -2.42 0.24
N TYR A 107 11.96 -2.94 -0.03
CA TYR A 107 13.03 -2.14 -0.60
C TYR A 107 12.87 -2.13 -2.12
N TYR A 108 13.10 -1.00 -2.77
CA TYR A 108 12.92 -0.89 -4.19
C TYR A 108 14.09 -0.23 -4.91
N LEU A 109 14.21 -0.56 -6.20
CA LEU A 109 15.10 0.10 -7.14
C LEU A 109 14.33 0.32 -8.45
N LEU A 110 14.44 1.53 -8.98
CA LEU A 110 14.02 1.87 -10.34
C LEU A 110 15.24 1.87 -11.26
N SER A 111 15.16 1.15 -12.37
CA SER A 111 16.20 1.14 -13.41
C SER A 111 15.53 1.14 -14.78
N ALA A 112 15.61 2.28 -15.47
CA ALA A 112 14.92 2.53 -16.74
C ALA A 112 13.41 2.20 -16.66
N ASP A 113 12.98 1.12 -17.30
CA ASP A 113 11.61 0.61 -17.36
C ASP A 113 11.31 -0.44 -16.29
N LYS A 114 12.25 -0.76 -15.39
CA LYS A 114 12.10 -1.83 -14.40
C LYS A 114 11.95 -1.30 -12.97
N LEU A 115 11.07 -1.98 -12.25
CA LEU A 115 10.90 -1.85 -10.80
C LEU A 115 11.27 -3.18 -10.15
N TYR A 116 12.26 -3.15 -9.27
CA TYR A 116 12.66 -4.28 -8.45
C TYR A 116 12.15 -4.07 -7.04
N LEU A 117 11.48 -5.07 -6.46
CA LEU A 117 11.00 -5.07 -5.08
C LEU A 117 11.64 -6.22 -4.30
N TRP A 118 12.29 -5.91 -3.18
CA TRP A 118 12.86 -6.88 -2.24
C TRP A 118 12.15 -6.82 -0.90
N SER A 119 12.00 -7.97 -0.25
CA SER A 119 11.53 -8.05 1.13
C SER A 119 12.61 -7.76 2.17
N SER A 120 13.90 -7.80 1.79
CA SER A 120 15.04 -7.56 2.67
C SER A 120 15.92 -6.42 2.16
N GLU A 121 16.51 -5.66 3.07
CA GLU A 121 17.49 -4.62 2.73
C GLU A 121 18.77 -5.22 2.17
N GLU A 122 19.21 -6.32 2.77
CA GLU A 122 20.43 -7.03 2.42
C GLU A 122 20.43 -7.47 0.95
N ASP A 123 19.32 -8.07 0.48
CA ASP A 123 19.19 -8.48 -0.93
C ASP A 123 19.20 -7.28 -1.87
N MET A 124 18.56 -6.17 -1.48
CA MET A 124 18.56 -4.94 -2.27
C MET A 124 19.97 -4.34 -2.38
N LEU A 125 20.70 -4.28 -1.26
CA LEU A 125 22.07 -3.76 -1.19
C LEU A 125 23.02 -4.63 -2.02
N LYS A 126 22.87 -5.95 -1.96
CA LYS A 126 23.62 -6.92 -2.78
C LYS A 126 23.17 -6.99 -4.24
N ARG A 127 22.09 -6.29 -4.61
CA ARG A 127 21.45 -6.39 -5.95
C ARG A 127 21.13 -7.84 -6.32
N ASN A 128 20.64 -8.62 -5.35
CA ASN A 128 20.23 -10.00 -5.57
C ASN A 128 18.91 -10.05 -6.33
N TYR A 129 18.96 -9.89 -7.66
CA TYR A 129 17.77 -9.83 -8.50
C TYR A 129 16.93 -11.11 -8.46
N ASN A 130 17.56 -12.26 -8.17
CA ASN A 130 16.86 -13.53 -8.00
C ASN A 130 15.91 -13.54 -6.79
N ALA A 131 16.20 -12.74 -5.76
CA ALA A 131 15.33 -12.56 -4.59
C ALA A 131 14.26 -11.47 -4.80
N SER A 132 14.39 -10.65 -5.85
CA SER A 132 13.44 -9.56 -6.12
C SER A 132 12.17 -10.07 -6.80
N GLN A 133 11.05 -9.39 -6.61
CA GLN A 133 10.00 -9.35 -7.62
C GLN A 133 10.36 -8.25 -8.62
N THR A 134 10.40 -8.59 -9.91
CA THR A 134 10.72 -7.63 -10.97
C THR A 134 9.47 -7.32 -11.76
N TYR A 135 9.23 -6.04 -12.00
CA TYR A 135 8.17 -5.55 -12.85
C TYR A 135 8.75 -4.67 -13.95
N TYR A 136 8.05 -4.56 -15.08
CA TYR A 136 8.36 -3.61 -16.15
C TYR A 136 7.21 -2.62 -16.35
N LYS A 137 7.54 -1.40 -16.76
CA LYS A 137 6.59 -0.35 -17.12
C LYS A 137 6.32 -0.42 -18.63
N PRO A 138 5.14 -0.89 -19.06
CA PRO A 138 4.79 -0.89 -20.48
C PRO A 138 4.76 0.52 -21.06
N ALA A 139 5.41 0.72 -22.21
CA ALA A 139 5.51 2.01 -22.90
C ALA A 139 4.14 2.56 -23.34
N ASP A 140 3.19 1.68 -23.65
CA ASP A 140 1.89 2.02 -24.23
C ASP A 140 0.78 2.32 -23.19
N LEU A 141 1.10 2.19 -21.90
CA LEU A 141 0.16 2.39 -20.78
C LEU A 141 0.47 3.65 -19.98
N ILE A 142 1.16 4.63 -20.60
CA ILE A 142 1.18 5.99 -20.10
C ILE A 142 -0.23 6.54 -20.24
N LEU A 143 -1.07 6.26 -19.24
CA LEU A 143 -2.40 6.84 -19.12
C LEU A 143 -2.22 8.35 -19.15
N ASN A 144 -2.73 8.98 -20.20
CA ASN A 144 -2.75 10.42 -20.36
C ASN A 144 -3.27 11.04 -19.06
N SER A 145 -2.37 11.76 -18.39
CA SER A 145 -2.59 12.51 -17.15
C SER A 145 -3.71 13.53 -17.28
#